data_AF-T0ZCK0-F1
#
_entry.id   AF-T0ZCK0-F1
#
_cell.length_a   1.000
_cell.length_b   1.000
_cell.length_c   1.000
_cell.angle_alpha   90.00
_cell.angle_beta   90.00
_cell.angle_gamma   90.00
#
_symmetry.space_group_name_H-M   'P 1'
#
loop_
_entity.id
_entity.type
_entity.pdbx_description
1 polymer ?
#
loop_
_entity_poly.entity_id
_entity_poly.type
_entity_poly.pdbx_seq_one_letter_code
_entity_poly.pdbx_strand_id
1 'polypeptide(L)'
;MLKVYSYRHSEVEIPDDPRRIISFSPSITEILFELGLSDCIAGISAFCVRPPETASKRRIGSYGFVRREILDELKPDLVFTISGYQDKFTEELSKTYPVVCLELPVSVAGILDLPVKVGTITARREEGRKLSQSLMNRLPKPRMDIVGSCYLEIDLAAPTSFGAFSYITDALRFCGLQSIYRNENREWIYPDLDFVKSSDPDIIIYEGKMFSKFTEMDLTNLVKKRGWHELKASMNNMIFKTPSNLDFFAH
;
A
#
# COMPACT_ATOMS: atom_id res chain seq x y z
N MET A 1 8.61 28.18 -7.44
CA MET A 1 9.25 26.86 -7.57
C MET A 1 9.54 26.37 -6.17
N LEU A 2 8.98 25.22 -5.80
CA LEU A 2 9.15 24.58 -4.51
C LEU A 2 10.28 23.54 -4.61
N LYS A 3 11.18 23.56 -3.63
CA LYS A 3 12.22 22.55 -3.44
C LYS A 3 11.72 21.50 -2.46
N VAL A 4 11.62 20.26 -2.91
CA VAL A 4 11.13 19.13 -2.11
C VAL A 4 12.24 18.09 -2.00
N TYR A 5 12.43 17.54 -0.80
CA TYR A 5 13.30 16.39 -0.60
C TYR A 5 12.57 15.10 -0.96
N SER A 6 13.03 14.45 -2.02
CA SER A 6 12.56 13.14 -2.44
C SER A 6 13.31 12.07 -1.64
N TYR A 7 12.59 11.07 -1.10
CA TYR A 7 13.20 10.02 -0.29
C TYR A 7 14.29 9.27 -1.07
N ARG A 8 15.49 9.13 -0.49
CA ARG A 8 16.69 8.54 -1.13
C ARG A 8 17.17 9.24 -2.40
N HIS A 9 16.67 10.44 -2.68
CA HIS A 9 17.07 11.25 -3.82
C HIS A 9 17.46 12.66 -3.39
N SER A 10 18.02 13.40 -4.33
CA SER A 10 18.34 14.81 -4.17
C SER A 10 17.09 15.67 -4.07
N GLU A 11 17.31 16.96 -3.81
CA GLU A 11 16.29 18.00 -3.95
C GLU A 11 15.66 17.98 -5.35
N VAL A 12 14.34 18.08 -5.43
CA VAL A 12 13.55 18.12 -6.65
C VAL A 12 12.84 19.46 -6.73
N GLU A 13 12.98 20.15 -7.86
CA GLU A 13 12.30 21.41 -8.12
C GLU A 13 10.98 21.16 -8.84
N ILE A 14 9.88 21.62 -8.25
CA ILE A 14 8.52 21.51 -8.81
C ILE A 14 7.81 22.86 -8.81
N PRO A 15 6.73 23.06 -9.59
CA PRO A 15 5.90 24.24 -9.48
C PRO A 15 5.28 24.38 -8.09
N ASP A 16 4.94 25.62 -7.69
CA ASP A 16 4.33 25.87 -6.38
C ASP A 16 2.90 25.30 -6.28
N ASP A 17 2.22 25.07 -7.42
CA ASP A 17 0.90 24.44 -7.53
C ASP A 17 0.88 23.53 -8.77
N PRO A 18 1.33 22.26 -8.66
CA PRO A 18 1.39 21.32 -9.77
C PRO A 18 0.01 21.00 -10.36
N ARG A 19 -0.09 20.96 -11.70
CA ARG A 19 -1.37 20.79 -12.44
C ARG A 19 -1.38 19.60 -13.40
N ARG A 20 -0.25 18.93 -13.62
CA ARG A 20 -0.10 17.75 -14.48
C ARG A 20 0.59 16.62 -13.71
N ILE A 21 -0.11 16.15 -12.69
CA ILE A 21 0.36 15.15 -11.74
C ILE A 21 0.21 13.75 -12.32
N ILE A 22 1.28 12.96 -12.20
CA ILE A 22 1.26 11.52 -12.45
C ILE A 22 1.43 10.79 -11.12
N SER A 23 0.64 9.74 -10.89
CA SER A 23 0.77 8.92 -9.68
C SER A 23 0.93 7.44 -10.01
N PHE A 24 2.06 6.86 -9.60
CA PHE A 24 2.31 5.42 -9.69
C PHE A 24 2.01 4.66 -8.38
N SER A 25 1.53 5.35 -7.34
CA SER A 25 1.16 4.74 -6.06
C SER A 25 -0.36 4.80 -5.85
N PRO A 26 -1.02 3.66 -5.53
CA PRO A 26 -2.44 3.64 -5.16
C PRO A 26 -2.76 4.55 -3.96
N SER A 27 -2.07 4.41 -2.82
CA SER A 27 -2.27 5.25 -1.64
C SER A 27 -2.09 6.74 -1.92
N ILE A 28 -1.06 7.14 -2.68
CA ILE A 28 -0.89 8.55 -3.06
C ILE A 28 -2.03 9.02 -3.97
N THR A 29 -2.52 8.16 -4.87
CA THR A 29 -3.65 8.49 -5.73
C THR A 29 -4.92 8.74 -4.92
N GLU A 30 -5.25 7.86 -3.96
CA GLU A 30 -6.40 8.06 -3.08
C GLU A 30 -6.30 9.38 -2.30
N ILE A 31 -5.11 9.68 -1.76
CA ILE A 31 -4.85 10.96 -1.10
C ILE A 31 -5.10 12.13 -2.06
N LEU A 32 -4.56 12.12 -3.28
CA LEU A 32 -4.77 13.22 -4.25
C LEU A 32 -6.26 13.47 -4.52
N PHE A 33 -7.08 12.42 -4.60
CA PHE A 33 -8.53 12.57 -4.74
C PHE A 33 -9.17 13.21 -3.50
N GLU A 34 -8.83 12.75 -2.30
CA GLU A 34 -9.31 13.30 -1.02
C GLU A 34 -8.88 14.77 -0.83
N LEU A 35 -7.76 15.19 -1.42
CA LEU A 35 -7.29 16.58 -1.42
C LEU A 35 -7.94 17.46 -2.50
N GLY A 36 -8.89 16.92 -3.29
CA GLY A 36 -9.57 17.65 -4.35
C GLY A 36 -8.70 17.95 -5.58
N LEU A 37 -7.65 17.14 -5.81
CA LEU A 37 -6.70 17.31 -6.91
C LEU A 37 -7.00 16.43 -8.13
N SER A 38 -8.21 15.86 -8.22
CA SER A 38 -8.59 14.96 -9.31
C SER A 38 -8.31 15.58 -10.69
N ASP A 39 -8.67 16.85 -10.91
CA ASP A 39 -8.45 17.57 -12.18
C ASP A 39 -6.98 17.85 -12.49
N CYS A 40 -6.11 17.79 -11.49
CA CYS A 40 -4.66 17.95 -11.68
C CYS A 40 -3.99 16.62 -12.06
N ILE A 41 -4.69 15.48 -11.97
CA ILE A 41 -4.14 14.16 -12.30
C ILE A 41 -4.24 13.91 -13.80
N ALA A 42 -3.07 13.88 -14.47
CA ALA A 42 -2.93 13.60 -15.89
C ALA A 42 -2.85 12.09 -16.21
N GLY A 43 -2.47 11.26 -15.24
CA GLY A 43 -2.33 9.82 -15.45
C GLY A 43 -2.00 9.06 -14.16
N ILE A 44 -2.42 7.79 -14.13
CA ILE A 44 -2.25 6.92 -12.97
C ILE A 44 -1.84 5.50 -13.39
N SER A 45 -1.27 4.73 -12.46
CA SER A 45 -0.98 3.32 -12.72
C SER A 45 -2.26 2.49 -12.91
N ALA A 46 -2.10 1.30 -13.49
CA ALA A 46 -3.17 0.31 -13.63
C ALA A 46 -3.74 -0.18 -12.29
N PHE A 47 -3.00 -0.01 -11.18
CA PHE A 47 -3.40 -0.48 -9.84
C PHE A 47 -4.10 0.59 -9.00
N CYS A 48 -4.16 1.84 -9.48
CA CYS A 48 -4.82 2.95 -8.79
C CYS A 48 -6.34 2.93 -9.01
N VAL A 49 -7.03 1.97 -8.41
CA VAL A 49 -8.45 1.67 -8.70
C VAL A 49 -9.44 2.39 -7.77
N ARG A 50 -8.93 3.12 -6.78
CA ARG A 50 -9.71 3.86 -5.78
C ARG A 50 -9.33 5.35 -5.79
N PRO A 51 -10.30 6.24 -5.54
CA PRO A 51 -11.75 5.95 -5.46
C PRO A 51 -12.34 5.62 -6.86
N PRO A 52 -13.63 5.24 -6.99
CA PRO A 52 -14.22 4.84 -8.29
C PRO A 52 -14.05 5.88 -9.41
N GLU A 53 -13.94 7.15 -9.06
CA GLU A 53 -13.68 8.29 -9.95
C GLU A 53 -12.36 8.16 -10.72
N THR A 54 -11.41 7.34 -10.24
CA THR A 54 -10.18 6.98 -10.97
C THR A 54 -10.47 6.29 -12.31
N ALA A 55 -11.67 5.72 -12.51
CA ALA A 55 -12.09 5.14 -13.78
C ALA A 55 -12.05 6.16 -14.94
N SER A 56 -12.19 7.46 -14.65
CA SER A 56 -12.08 8.54 -15.63
C SER A 56 -10.64 8.89 -16.03
N LYS A 57 -9.64 8.42 -15.28
CA LYS A 57 -8.24 8.81 -15.47
C LYS A 57 -7.52 7.84 -16.41
N ARG A 58 -6.58 8.39 -17.20
CA ARG A 58 -5.77 7.62 -18.14
C ARG A 58 -4.85 6.66 -17.37
N ARG A 59 -4.89 5.37 -17.74
CA ARG A 59 -3.93 4.36 -17.27
C ARG A 59 -2.69 4.43 -18.14
N ILE A 60 -1.54 4.74 -17.54
CA ILE A 60 -0.32 5.03 -18.30
C ILE A 60 0.74 3.93 -18.18
N GLY A 61 0.64 3.09 -17.16
CA GLY A 61 1.66 2.09 -16.85
C GLY A 61 1.25 1.18 -15.70
N SER A 62 2.18 0.32 -15.29
CA SER A 62 2.04 -0.53 -14.12
C SER A 62 2.63 0.17 -12.88
N TYR A 63 2.75 -0.55 -11.76
CA TYR A 63 3.34 -0.04 -10.53
C TYR A 63 4.84 0.29 -10.67
N GLY A 64 5.59 -0.42 -11.53
CA GLY A 64 7.04 -0.21 -11.68
C GLY A 64 7.49 0.01 -13.13
N PHE A 65 6.58 0.40 -14.01
CA PHE A 65 6.88 0.54 -15.43
C PHE A 65 5.93 1.51 -16.13
N VAL A 66 6.47 2.36 -17.00
CA VAL A 66 5.75 3.24 -17.92
C VAL A 66 6.55 3.39 -19.21
N ARG A 67 5.87 3.52 -20.35
CA ARG A 67 6.52 3.90 -21.61
C ARG A 67 6.82 5.40 -21.59
N ARG A 68 8.07 5.79 -21.85
CA ARG A 68 8.53 7.19 -21.74
C ARG A 68 7.76 8.13 -22.66
N GLU A 69 7.39 7.66 -23.85
CA GLU A 69 6.65 8.45 -24.84
C GLU A 69 5.30 8.94 -24.28
N ILE A 70 4.69 8.18 -23.36
CA ILE A 70 3.44 8.58 -22.69
C ILE A 70 3.71 9.73 -21.72
N LEU A 71 4.82 9.71 -20.98
CA LEU A 71 5.18 10.80 -20.10
C LEU A 71 5.58 12.05 -20.90
N ASP A 72 6.26 11.89 -22.02
CA ASP A 72 6.62 13.01 -22.91
C ASP A 72 5.39 13.68 -23.52
N GLU A 73 4.38 12.88 -23.88
CA GLU A 73 3.07 13.36 -24.32
C GLU A 73 2.35 14.12 -23.19
N LEU A 74 2.36 13.55 -21.98
CA LEU A 74 1.66 14.08 -20.82
C LEU A 74 2.40 15.23 -20.12
N LYS A 75 3.67 15.50 -20.43
CA LYS A 75 4.46 16.62 -19.89
C LYS A 75 4.21 16.85 -18.40
N PRO A 76 4.49 15.87 -17.54
CA PRO A 76 4.16 15.97 -16.13
C PRO A 76 5.01 17.03 -15.45
N ASP A 77 4.40 17.78 -14.54
CA ASP A 77 5.09 18.73 -13.68
C ASP A 77 5.34 18.20 -12.26
N LEU A 78 4.79 17.02 -11.96
CA LEU A 78 5.05 16.25 -10.76
C LEU A 78 4.75 14.76 -11.02
N VAL A 79 5.68 13.88 -10.66
CA VAL A 79 5.49 12.43 -10.70
C VAL A 79 5.67 11.85 -9.30
N PHE A 80 4.63 11.21 -8.77
CA PHE A 80 4.70 10.51 -7.49
C PHE A 80 5.08 9.04 -7.65
N THR A 81 6.05 8.62 -6.84
CA THR A 81 6.44 7.22 -6.61
C THR A 81 6.54 6.96 -5.11
N ILE A 82 6.68 5.70 -4.73
CA ILE A 82 6.90 5.27 -3.34
C ILE A 82 8.09 4.32 -3.27
N SER A 83 8.89 4.41 -2.20
CA SER A 83 10.12 3.64 -2.07
C SER A 83 9.88 2.13 -1.95
N GLY A 84 10.95 1.35 -2.00
CA GLY A 84 10.90 -0.11 -1.90
C GLY A 84 10.95 -0.74 -3.30
N TYR A 85 9.87 -1.38 -3.72
CA TYR A 85 9.84 -2.05 -5.04
C TYR A 85 10.05 -1.07 -6.21
N GLN A 86 9.64 0.20 -6.09
CA GLN A 86 9.81 1.18 -7.16
C GLN A 86 11.20 1.85 -7.17
N ASP A 87 12.14 1.56 -6.25
CA ASP A 87 13.41 2.31 -6.14
C ASP A 87 14.16 2.46 -7.47
N LYS A 88 14.32 1.37 -8.24
CA LYS A 88 14.95 1.41 -9.58
C LYS A 88 14.14 2.21 -10.61
N PHE A 89 12.82 2.09 -10.54
CA PHE A 89 11.90 2.79 -11.43
C PHE A 89 11.94 4.30 -11.16
N THR A 90 11.93 4.69 -9.89
CA THR A 90 12.11 6.07 -9.44
C THR A 90 13.45 6.65 -9.89
N GLU A 91 14.55 5.92 -9.71
CA GLU A 91 15.88 6.35 -10.16
C GLU A 91 15.91 6.62 -11.67
N GLU A 92 15.31 5.73 -12.46
CA GLU A 92 15.27 5.89 -13.91
C GLU A 92 14.45 7.11 -14.34
N LEU A 93 13.25 7.29 -13.78
CA LEU A 93 12.39 8.43 -14.11
C LEU A 93 12.97 9.78 -13.67
N SER A 94 13.67 9.81 -12.53
CA SER A 94 14.26 11.02 -11.96
C SER A 94 15.34 11.64 -12.85
N LYS A 95 15.86 10.89 -13.84
CA LYS A 95 16.83 11.41 -14.83
C LYS A 95 16.22 12.41 -15.80
N THR A 96 14.90 12.43 -15.94
CA THR A 96 14.19 13.22 -16.96
C THR A 96 13.01 14.01 -16.40
N TYR A 97 12.30 13.48 -15.39
CA TYR A 97 11.04 14.04 -14.91
C TYR A 97 11.16 14.52 -13.45
N PRO A 98 10.29 15.46 -13.01
CA PRO A 98 10.23 15.90 -11.61
C PRO A 98 9.58 14.82 -10.73
N VAL A 99 10.38 13.84 -10.31
CA VAL A 99 9.90 12.69 -9.52
C VAL A 99 10.07 12.95 -8.03
N VAL A 100 8.96 12.94 -7.30
CA VAL A 100 8.98 12.91 -5.84
C VAL A 100 8.67 11.51 -5.35
N CYS A 101 9.65 10.87 -4.72
CA CYS A 101 9.51 9.59 -4.04
C CYS A 101 9.16 9.82 -2.58
N LEU A 102 8.07 9.22 -2.12
CA LEU A 102 7.75 9.15 -0.69
C LEU A 102 8.23 7.83 -0.11
N GLU A 103 8.64 7.86 1.16
CA GLU A 103 9.01 6.64 1.87
C GLU A 103 7.77 5.75 2.06
N LEU A 104 7.92 4.47 1.77
CA LEU A 104 6.93 3.45 2.09
C LEU A 104 6.82 3.33 3.61
N PRO A 105 5.62 3.55 4.20
CA PRO A 105 5.49 3.52 5.65
C PRO A 105 5.89 2.18 6.26
N VAL A 106 6.56 2.20 7.40
CA VAL A 106 6.81 1.00 8.21
C VAL A 106 5.84 0.87 9.39
N SER A 107 4.94 1.84 9.56
CA SER A 107 3.99 1.93 10.67
C SER A 107 2.71 2.66 10.27
N VAL A 108 1.65 2.47 11.05
CA VAL A 108 0.39 3.21 10.92
C VAL A 108 0.61 4.72 11.08
N ALA A 109 1.51 5.15 11.96
CA ALA A 109 1.88 6.55 12.08
C ALA A 109 2.47 7.11 10.78
N GLY A 110 3.27 6.31 10.06
CA GLY A 110 3.78 6.68 8.74
C GLY A 110 2.68 6.81 7.69
N ILE A 111 1.65 5.96 7.73
CA ILE A 111 0.46 6.10 6.85
C ILE A 111 -0.25 7.43 7.13
N LEU A 112 -0.44 7.79 8.41
CA LEU A 112 -1.09 9.04 8.80
C LEU A 112 -0.31 10.30 8.39
N ASP A 113 1.01 10.18 8.20
CA ASP A 113 1.87 11.28 7.76
C ASP A 113 1.81 11.51 6.24
N LEU A 114 1.49 10.48 5.44
CA LEU A 114 1.43 10.59 3.98
C LEU A 114 0.49 11.73 3.49
N PRO A 115 -0.75 11.90 4.00
CA PRO A 115 -1.60 13.04 3.64
C PRO A 115 -0.94 14.41 3.84
N VAL A 116 -0.18 14.58 4.92
CA VAL A 116 0.49 15.83 5.24
C VAL A 116 1.63 16.10 4.25
N LYS A 117 2.42 15.06 3.94
CA LYS A 117 3.49 15.14 2.93
C LYS A 117 2.93 15.49 1.55
N VAL A 118 1.94 14.73 1.07
CA VAL A 118 1.31 14.95 -0.25
C VAL A 118 0.69 16.34 -0.30
N GLY A 119 -0.09 16.74 0.70
CA GLY A 119 -0.70 18.08 0.75
C GLY A 119 0.32 19.22 0.80
N THR A 120 1.49 19.00 1.41
CA THR A 120 2.56 20.01 1.41
C THR A 120 3.19 20.17 0.02
N ILE A 121 3.41 19.06 -0.68
CA ILE A 121 4.01 19.00 -2.02
C ILE A 121 3.07 19.62 -3.07
N THR A 122 1.76 19.45 -2.90
CA THR A 122 0.73 19.88 -3.88
C THR A 122 0.02 21.18 -3.50
N ALA A 123 0.55 21.93 -2.53
CA ALA A 123 -0.08 23.16 -2.01
C ALA A 123 -1.53 22.99 -1.54
N ARG A 124 -1.83 21.84 -0.90
CA ARG A 124 -3.08 21.50 -0.20
C ARG A 124 -2.81 21.14 1.26
N ARG A 125 -2.08 22.04 1.95
CA ARG A 125 -1.55 21.80 3.31
C ARG A 125 -2.66 21.59 4.34
N GLU A 126 -3.71 22.39 4.27
CA GLU A 126 -4.84 22.33 5.21
C GLU A 126 -5.68 21.08 4.98
N GLU A 127 -5.94 20.72 3.73
CA GLU A 127 -6.63 19.50 3.33
C GLU A 127 -5.84 18.27 3.79
N GLY A 128 -4.51 18.26 3.59
CA GLY A 128 -3.62 17.18 4.04
C GLY A 128 -3.67 16.96 5.55
N ARG A 129 -3.64 18.04 6.33
CA ARG A 129 -3.78 17.98 7.80
C ARG A 129 -5.15 17.48 8.23
N LYS A 130 -6.22 17.97 7.61
CA LYS A 130 -7.59 17.53 7.90
C LYS A 130 -7.79 16.05 7.60
N LEU A 131 -7.25 15.57 6.47
CA LEU A 131 -7.31 14.15 6.12
C LEU A 131 -6.54 13.30 7.12
N SER A 132 -5.31 13.67 7.48
CA SER A 132 -4.52 12.98 8.50
C SER A 132 -5.27 12.90 9.84
N GLN A 133 -5.85 14.01 10.29
CA GLN A 133 -6.64 14.05 11.53
C GLN A 133 -7.89 13.18 11.45
N SER A 134 -8.59 13.19 10.32
CA SER A 134 -9.77 12.35 10.08
C SER A 134 -9.42 10.86 10.15
N LEU A 135 -8.33 10.45 9.52
CA LEU A 135 -7.84 9.08 9.57
C LEU A 135 -7.45 8.67 11.00
N MET A 136 -6.75 9.56 11.72
CA MET A 136 -6.38 9.32 13.12
C MET A 136 -7.61 9.11 14.01
N ASN A 137 -8.68 9.90 13.82
CA ASN A 137 -9.92 9.77 14.57
C ASN A 137 -10.70 8.48 14.26
N ARG A 138 -10.46 7.86 13.10
CA ARG A 138 -11.06 6.58 12.70
C ARG A 138 -10.29 5.37 13.25
N LEU A 139 -9.05 5.56 13.69
CA LEU A 139 -8.27 4.47 14.24
C LEU A 139 -8.81 4.07 15.62
N PRO A 140 -8.99 2.76 15.88
CA PRO A 140 -9.24 2.31 17.24
C PRO A 140 -8.01 2.63 18.10
N LYS A 141 -8.20 2.70 19.42
CA LYS A 141 -7.04 2.79 20.33
C LYS A 141 -6.20 1.53 20.18
N PRO A 142 -4.86 1.64 20.07
CA PRO A 142 -4.00 0.47 19.99
C PRO A 142 -4.19 -0.40 21.22
N ARG A 143 -4.23 -1.73 21.03
CA ARG A 143 -4.32 -2.68 22.14
C ARG A 143 -2.91 -3.02 22.60
N MET A 144 -2.66 -2.79 23.88
CA MET A 144 -1.37 -3.14 24.52
C MET A 144 -1.27 -4.65 24.73
N ASP A 145 -2.38 -5.28 25.12
CA ASP A 145 -2.45 -6.73 25.31
C ASP A 145 -2.56 -7.46 23.97
N ILE A 146 -1.72 -8.48 23.79
CA ILE A 146 -1.80 -9.39 22.66
C ILE A 146 -2.86 -10.45 22.97
N VAL A 147 -3.88 -10.53 22.12
CA VAL A 147 -4.99 -11.47 22.26
C VAL A 147 -4.85 -12.68 21.34
N GLY A 148 -3.92 -12.65 20.38
CA GLY A 148 -3.67 -13.78 19.49
C GLY A 148 -2.56 -13.54 18.48
N SER A 149 -2.04 -14.64 17.95
CA SER A 149 -1.12 -14.69 16.83
C SER A 149 -1.87 -14.67 15.49
N CYS A 150 -1.29 -14.04 14.48
CA CYS A 150 -1.89 -13.89 13.16
C CYS A 150 -0.90 -14.28 12.07
N TYR A 151 -1.36 -15.06 11.10
CA TYR A 151 -0.70 -15.20 9.81
C TYR A 151 -1.49 -14.40 8.77
N LEU A 152 -0.82 -13.47 8.07
CA LEU A 152 -1.41 -12.69 6.99
C LEU A 152 -0.70 -13.00 5.69
N GLU A 153 -1.46 -13.29 4.64
CA GLU A 153 -0.95 -13.59 3.31
C GLU A 153 -1.69 -12.79 2.24
N ILE A 154 -0.93 -12.24 1.29
CA ILE A 154 -1.42 -11.67 0.05
C ILE A 154 -0.88 -12.48 -1.13
N ASP A 155 -1.73 -12.76 -2.11
CA ASP A 155 -1.33 -13.37 -3.37
C ASP A 155 -0.90 -12.32 -4.40
N LEU A 156 0.42 -12.17 -4.55
CA LEU A 156 1.06 -11.34 -5.57
C LEU A 156 1.57 -12.18 -6.75
N ALA A 157 0.78 -13.16 -7.20
CA ALA A 157 1.20 -14.29 -8.05
C ALA A 157 2.15 -15.29 -7.36
N ALA A 158 2.43 -15.04 -6.08
CA ALA A 158 3.15 -15.89 -5.16
C ALA A 158 2.69 -15.53 -3.72
N PRO A 159 2.65 -16.51 -2.80
CA PRO A 159 2.39 -16.24 -1.38
C PRO A 159 3.34 -15.17 -0.85
N THR A 160 2.79 -14.13 -0.24
CA THR A 160 3.56 -13.01 0.30
C THR A 160 3.04 -12.65 1.69
N SER A 161 3.93 -12.59 2.66
CA SER A 161 3.65 -12.15 4.04
C SER A 161 4.61 -11.02 4.44
N PHE A 162 4.50 -10.55 5.68
CA PHE A 162 5.16 -9.33 6.13
C PHE A 162 5.92 -9.51 7.45
N GLY A 163 7.13 -8.96 7.48
CA GLY A 163 8.00 -8.93 8.66
C GLY A 163 7.85 -7.66 9.49
N ALA A 164 8.85 -7.36 10.32
CA ALA A 164 8.86 -6.26 11.28
C ALA A 164 8.82 -4.86 10.63
N PHE A 165 9.35 -4.70 9.41
CA PHE A 165 9.44 -3.41 8.72
C PHE A 165 8.21 -3.09 7.85
N SER A 166 7.05 -3.70 8.12
CA SER A 166 5.82 -3.45 7.38
C SER A 166 4.76 -2.77 8.23
N TYR A 167 4.14 -1.73 7.66
CA TYR A 167 2.96 -1.11 8.25
C TYR A 167 1.79 -2.08 8.45
N ILE A 168 1.71 -3.17 7.67
CA ILE A 168 0.69 -4.22 7.82
C ILE A 168 0.91 -4.99 9.12
N THR A 169 2.16 -5.35 9.41
CA THR A 169 2.54 -5.96 10.70
C THR A 169 2.27 -5.03 11.88
N ASP A 170 2.55 -3.74 11.74
CA ASP A 170 2.26 -2.74 12.77
C ASP A 170 0.74 -2.57 13.00
N ALA A 171 -0.04 -2.53 11.92
CA ALA A 171 -1.50 -2.35 11.98
C ALA A 171 -2.21 -3.48 12.77
N LEU A 172 -1.68 -4.70 12.77
CA LEU A 172 -2.25 -5.81 13.56
C LEU A 172 -2.34 -5.50 15.05
N ARG A 173 -1.45 -4.66 15.59
CA ARG A 173 -1.44 -4.26 17.02
C ARG A 173 -2.69 -3.48 17.42
N PHE A 174 -3.32 -2.79 16.48
CA PHE A 174 -4.58 -2.08 16.73
C PHE A 174 -5.75 -3.04 17.02
N CYS A 175 -5.64 -4.28 16.55
CA CYS A 175 -6.59 -5.36 16.83
C CYS A 175 -6.15 -6.26 18.00
N GLY A 176 -4.99 -5.97 18.64
CA GLY A 176 -4.39 -6.85 19.64
C GLY A 176 -3.76 -8.11 19.04
N LEU A 177 -3.52 -8.13 17.73
CA LEU A 177 -2.94 -9.25 17.03
C LEU A 177 -1.45 -9.06 16.83
N GLN A 178 -0.73 -10.18 16.71
CA GLN A 178 0.70 -10.17 16.48
C GLN A 178 1.06 -11.12 15.33
N SER A 179 1.75 -10.61 14.32
CA SER A 179 2.23 -11.44 13.21
C SER A 179 3.14 -12.56 13.72
N ILE A 180 2.99 -13.77 13.17
CA ILE A 180 3.95 -14.87 13.40
C ILE A 180 5.36 -14.53 12.88
N TYR A 181 5.47 -13.60 11.93
CA TYR A 181 6.73 -13.13 11.35
C TYR A 181 7.26 -11.82 11.94
N ARG A 182 6.69 -11.34 13.05
CA ARG A 182 7.07 -10.05 13.68
C ARG A 182 8.56 -9.83 13.98
N ASN A 183 9.33 -10.91 14.12
CA ASN A 183 10.76 -10.87 14.47
C ASN A 183 11.66 -10.97 13.23
N GLU A 184 11.07 -11.14 12.04
CA GLU A 184 11.80 -11.10 10.79
C GLU A 184 12.08 -9.64 10.43
N ASN A 185 13.35 -9.22 10.51
CA ASN A 185 13.79 -7.85 10.23
C ASN A 185 13.81 -7.54 8.73
N ARG A 186 12.67 -7.66 8.07
CA ARG A 186 12.45 -7.34 6.66
C ARG A 186 11.00 -6.90 6.43
N GLU A 187 10.74 -6.33 5.28
CA GLU A 187 9.39 -5.89 4.89
C GLU A 187 8.58 -7.05 4.31
N TRP A 188 9.08 -7.65 3.21
CA TRP A 188 8.43 -8.73 2.46
C TRP A 188 9.01 -10.10 2.81
N ILE A 189 8.14 -11.09 2.92
CA ILE A 189 8.48 -12.48 3.24
C ILE A 189 7.81 -13.41 2.24
N TYR A 190 8.59 -14.32 1.65
CA TYR A 190 8.03 -15.52 1.06
C TYR A 190 7.77 -16.52 2.20
N PRO A 191 6.51 -16.82 2.54
CA PRO A 191 6.20 -17.56 3.75
C PRO A 191 6.66 -19.02 3.63
N ASP A 192 7.31 -19.52 4.67
CA ASP A 192 7.56 -20.94 4.86
C ASP A 192 6.26 -21.58 5.39
N LEU A 193 5.61 -22.39 4.56
CA LEU A 193 4.31 -22.99 4.90
C LEU A 193 4.41 -24.02 6.03
N ASP A 194 5.57 -24.65 6.23
CA ASP A 194 5.81 -25.56 7.36
C ASP A 194 6.03 -24.76 8.66
N PHE A 195 6.70 -23.60 8.56
CA PHE A 195 6.77 -22.66 9.67
C PHE A 195 5.38 -22.10 10.04
N VAL A 196 4.55 -21.74 9.07
CA VAL A 196 3.16 -21.32 9.33
C VAL A 196 2.40 -22.42 10.06
N LYS A 197 2.54 -23.67 9.60
CA LYS A 197 1.88 -24.83 10.22
C LYS A 197 2.34 -25.07 11.65
N SER A 198 3.66 -25.05 11.90
CA SER A 198 4.23 -25.29 13.23
C SER A 198 4.04 -24.11 14.20
N SER A 199 3.89 -22.89 13.68
CA SER A 199 3.53 -21.71 14.47
C SER A 199 2.08 -21.75 14.96
N ASP A 200 1.21 -22.53 14.31
CA ASP A 200 -0.19 -22.77 14.66
C ASP A 200 -0.95 -21.48 15.05
N PRO A 201 -1.11 -20.53 14.10
CA PRO A 201 -1.65 -19.21 14.38
C PRO A 201 -3.11 -19.27 14.83
N ASP A 202 -3.49 -18.34 15.70
CA ASP A 202 -4.87 -18.21 16.19
C ASP A 202 -5.80 -17.65 15.09
N ILE A 203 -5.26 -16.83 14.19
CA ILE A 203 -5.99 -16.19 13.09
C ILE A 203 -5.21 -16.30 11.79
N ILE A 204 -5.90 -16.56 10.68
CA ILE A 204 -5.37 -16.43 9.32
C ILE A 204 -6.16 -15.36 8.58
N ILE A 205 -5.46 -14.39 7.97
CA ILE A 205 -6.03 -13.40 7.07
C ILE A 205 -5.45 -13.65 5.68
N TYR A 206 -6.30 -13.83 4.69
CA TYR A 206 -5.91 -14.09 3.32
C TYR A 206 -6.49 -13.05 2.37
N GLU A 207 -5.63 -12.49 1.53
CA GLU A 207 -6.00 -11.59 0.45
C GLU A 207 -5.71 -12.26 -0.90
N GLY A 208 -6.77 -12.46 -1.67
CA GLY A 208 -6.66 -13.04 -3.00
C GLY A 208 -6.02 -12.08 -4.01
N LYS A 209 -5.51 -12.64 -5.11
CA LYS A 209 -4.86 -11.85 -6.16
C LYS A 209 -5.78 -10.76 -6.69
N MET A 210 -5.26 -9.54 -6.80
CA MET A 210 -6.00 -8.41 -7.36
C MET A 210 -6.53 -8.74 -8.76
N PHE A 211 -7.76 -8.30 -9.05
CA PHE A 211 -8.50 -8.60 -10.29
C PHE A 211 -8.86 -10.08 -10.51
N SER A 212 -8.61 -10.98 -9.56
CA SER A 212 -9.11 -12.35 -9.58
C SER A 212 -10.45 -12.48 -8.85
N LYS A 213 -11.26 -13.47 -9.25
CA LYS A 213 -12.50 -13.83 -8.55
C LYS A 213 -12.20 -14.87 -7.46
N PHE A 214 -11.42 -14.50 -6.44
CA PHE A 214 -11.08 -15.40 -5.34
C PHE A 214 -12.25 -15.48 -4.33
N THR A 215 -12.80 -16.68 -4.16
CA THR A 215 -14.00 -16.96 -3.35
C THR A 215 -13.66 -17.62 -2.01
N GLU A 216 -14.63 -17.69 -1.09
CA GLU A 216 -14.51 -18.45 0.15
C GLU A 216 -14.26 -19.95 -0.08
N MET A 217 -14.80 -20.49 -1.18
CA MET A 217 -14.57 -21.88 -1.56
C MET A 217 -13.12 -22.09 -2.00
N ASP A 218 -12.52 -21.13 -2.70
CA ASP A 218 -11.10 -21.18 -3.07
C ASP A 218 -10.20 -21.12 -1.83
N LEU A 219 -10.55 -20.28 -0.84
CA LEU A 219 -9.86 -20.23 0.45
C LEU A 219 -9.94 -21.57 1.19
N THR A 220 -11.13 -22.16 1.25
CA THR A 220 -11.35 -23.47 1.87
C THR A 220 -10.51 -24.56 1.21
N ASN A 221 -10.48 -24.58 -0.13
CA ASN A 221 -9.67 -25.51 -0.91
C ASN A 221 -8.16 -25.28 -0.69
N LEU A 222 -7.71 -24.03 -0.59
CA LEU A 222 -6.33 -23.68 -0.31
C LEU A 222 -5.89 -24.19 1.08
N VAL A 223 -6.70 -23.94 2.11
CA VAL A 223 -6.46 -24.42 3.48
C VAL A 223 -6.36 -25.94 3.52
N LYS A 224 -7.28 -26.65 2.85
CA LYS A 224 -7.24 -28.11 2.76
C LYS A 224 -5.98 -28.60 2.04
N LYS A 225 -5.64 -28.01 0.89
CA LYS A 225 -4.45 -28.35 0.10
C LYS A 225 -3.15 -28.16 0.88
N ARG A 226 -3.08 -27.14 1.73
CA ARG A 226 -1.91 -26.85 2.59
C ARG A 226 -1.87 -27.68 3.88
N GLY A 227 -2.87 -28.53 4.12
CA GLY A 227 -2.94 -29.31 5.35
C GLY A 227 -3.16 -28.44 6.60
N TRP A 228 -3.82 -27.29 6.43
CA TRP A 228 -4.05 -26.31 7.49
C TRP A 228 -5.41 -26.49 8.20
N HIS A 229 -6.16 -27.53 7.86
CA HIS A 229 -7.49 -27.83 8.42
C HIS A 229 -7.46 -28.19 9.92
N GLU A 230 -6.29 -28.57 10.45
CA GLU A 230 -6.09 -28.90 11.87
C GLU A 230 -5.54 -27.73 12.70
N LEU A 231 -5.21 -26.60 12.07
CA LEU A 231 -4.71 -25.42 12.78
C LEU A 231 -5.79 -24.82 13.68
N LYS A 232 -5.39 -24.17 14.78
CA LYS A 232 -6.30 -23.42 15.66
C LYS A 232 -7.20 -22.47 14.89
N ALA A 233 -6.64 -21.72 13.94
CA ALA A 233 -7.42 -20.82 13.09
C ALA A 233 -8.54 -21.54 12.34
N SER A 234 -8.29 -22.75 11.80
CA SER A 234 -9.33 -23.53 11.12
C SER A 234 -10.36 -24.07 12.11
N MET A 235 -9.91 -24.68 13.21
CA MET A 235 -10.78 -25.31 14.20
C MET A 235 -11.73 -24.32 14.89
N ASN A 236 -11.31 -23.05 15.00
CA ASN A 236 -12.08 -21.99 15.64
C ASN A 236 -12.85 -21.09 14.64
N ASN A 237 -12.85 -21.42 13.35
CA ASN A 237 -13.44 -20.58 12.28
C ASN A 237 -12.85 -19.14 12.23
N MET A 238 -11.54 -19.02 12.45
CA MET A 238 -10.77 -17.78 12.48
C MET A 238 -9.89 -17.62 11.23
N ILE A 239 -10.42 -18.01 10.07
CA ILE A 239 -9.80 -17.77 8.76
C ILE A 239 -10.66 -16.76 8.01
N PHE A 240 -10.07 -15.62 7.67
CA PHE A 240 -10.76 -14.50 7.05
C PHE A 240 -10.20 -14.20 5.67
N LYS A 241 -11.09 -13.97 4.71
CA LYS A 241 -10.74 -13.35 3.44
C LYS A 241 -10.93 -11.83 3.52
N THR A 242 -10.12 -11.06 2.78
CA THR A 242 -10.44 -9.64 2.58
C THR A 242 -11.79 -9.45 1.86
N PRO A 243 -12.56 -8.41 2.24
CA PRO A 243 -13.97 -8.30 1.85
C PRO A 243 -14.16 -7.95 0.36
N SER A 244 -13.27 -7.14 -0.23
CA SER A 244 -13.31 -6.77 -1.64
C SER A 244 -12.05 -7.18 -2.38
N ASN A 245 -12.17 -7.40 -3.69
CA ASN A 245 -11.03 -7.61 -4.59
C ASN A 245 -10.22 -6.31 -4.85
N LEU A 246 -10.68 -5.17 -4.34
CA LEU A 246 -10.00 -3.86 -4.35
C LEU A 246 -9.61 -3.39 -2.93
N ASP A 247 -9.89 -4.19 -1.90
CA ASP A 247 -9.38 -3.96 -0.55
C ASP A 247 -8.04 -4.69 -0.47
N PHE A 248 -6.98 -4.02 -0.90
CA PHE A 248 -5.62 -4.54 -0.94
C PHE A 248 -4.81 -3.97 0.24
N PHE A 249 -4.27 -4.83 1.09
CA PHE A 249 -3.42 -4.40 2.22
C PHE A 249 -2.17 -3.67 1.73
N ALA A 250 -1.65 -4.03 0.56
CA ALA A 250 -0.46 -3.42 -0.04
C ALA A 250 -0.73 -2.16 -0.91
N HIS A 251 -1.77 -1.38 -0.58
CA HIS A 251 -2.10 -0.09 -1.24
C HIS A 251 -1.35 1.12 -0.68
#